data_AF-A0A644ZFR8-F1
#
_entry.id   AF-A0A644ZFR8-F1
#
_cell.length_a   1.000
_cell.length_b   1.000
_cell.length_c   1.000
_cell.angle_alpha   90.00
_cell.angle_beta   90.00
_cell.angle_gamma   90.00
#
_symmetry.space_group_name_H-M   'P 1'
#
loop_
_entity.id
_entity.type
_entity.pdbx_description
1 polymer ?
#
loop_
_entity_poly.entity_id
_entity_poly.type
_entity_poly.pdbx_seq_one_letter_code
_entity_poly.pdbx_strand_id
1 'polypeptide(L)'
;MQINYLLPTPGNWSIFINAYTGEIVNKYNKFANVAAIGSGKGVLGDTKTLNLDKVTTTKGTSYRLNDLTRGAVISTYTSNYGTRTPGTLISSTTTTINDPAAVDAHYYAGVVYDYYKAKFNRNSINGAGLAIKSSVHYSRNYVNAGWTGTQMIYGDGDGVNSVALSGGLDVIAHEITHGVDQYEADLVYQNQSGALNESMSDAFGVFVEYYAQNSKFDWLMGEDIWTPKVANDALRDISDPTKYGDPAHMNNYVNTTQDNGGVHTNSGIPNKACYLITSNIGVEKAEQIYYRALTQYMTASTNFSAARACLAQAATDLYGAGSAEVTAVHNAFSSVGVN
;
A
#
# COMPACT_ATOMS: atom_id res chain seq x y z
N MET A 1 18.80 24.90 25.36
CA MET A 1 17.69 25.47 24.58
C MET A 1 16.42 24.67 24.83
N GLN A 2 15.26 25.32 24.95
CA GLN A 2 13.96 24.63 24.96
C GLN A 2 13.22 24.92 23.66
N ILE A 3 12.75 23.87 22.99
CA ILE A 3 11.92 23.99 21.77
C ILE A 3 10.55 23.43 22.08
N ASN A 4 9.52 24.25 21.85
CA ASN A 4 8.12 23.88 21.98
C ASN A 4 7.42 24.04 20.63
N TYR A 5 6.72 23.01 20.17
CA TYR A 5 5.89 23.06 18.98
C TYR A 5 4.69 22.14 19.15
N LEU A 6 3.58 22.44 18.47
CA LEU A 6 2.32 21.70 18.58
C LEU A 6 1.99 20.85 17.36
N LEU A 7 2.63 21.12 16.21
CA LEU A 7 2.41 20.44 14.94
C LEU A 7 3.74 20.10 14.28
N PRO A 8 3.86 18.97 13.57
CA PRO A 8 2.83 17.92 13.37
C PRO A 8 2.64 16.99 14.59
N THR A 9 3.52 17.03 15.59
CA THR A 9 3.35 16.35 16.89
C THR A 9 3.81 17.28 18.01
N PRO A 10 3.13 17.34 19.17
CA PRO A 10 3.60 18.14 20.30
C PRO A 10 5.00 17.70 20.76
N GLY A 11 5.97 18.61 20.71
CA GLY A 11 7.32 18.40 21.19
C GLY A 11 7.67 19.44 22.24
N ASN A 12 8.21 19.00 23.38
CA ASN A 12 8.78 19.86 24.40
C ASN A 12 10.18 19.34 24.69
N TRP A 13 11.13 19.77 23.86
CA TRP A 13 12.49 19.27 23.87
C TRP A 13 13.38 20.13 24.75
N SER A 14 14.08 19.48 25.68
CA SER A 14 15.27 20.03 26.34
C SER A 14 16.48 19.63 25.52
N ILE A 15 17.19 20.60 24.94
CA ILE A 15 18.40 20.38 24.14
C ILE A 15 19.59 21.03 24.86
N PHE A 16 20.62 20.25 25.10
CA PHE A 16 21.89 20.67 25.70
C PHE A 16 22.90 20.83 24.57
N ILE A 17 23.44 22.03 24.45
CA ILE A 17 24.39 22.40 23.40
C ILE A 17 25.73 22.70 24.07
N ASN A 18 26.81 22.16 23.51
CA ASN A 18 28.15 22.50 23.92
C ASN A 18 28.39 23.98 23.58
N ALA A 19 28.64 24.78 24.61
CA ALA A 19 28.79 26.23 24.45
C ALA A 19 30.02 26.63 23.60
N TYR A 20 31.01 25.74 23.44
CA TYR A 20 32.24 26.01 22.70
C TYR A 20 32.19 25.51 21.25
N THR A 21 31.49 24.40 20.98
CA THR A 21 31.47 23.77 19.65
C THR A 21 30.14 23.93 18.92
N GLY A 22 29.06 24.29 19.61
CA GLY A 22 27.72 24.34 19.04
C GLY A 22 27.08 22.95 18.84
N GLU A 23 27.77 21.88 19.23
CA GLU A 23 27.27 20.51 19.09
C GLU A 23 26.19 20.18 20.12
N ILE A 24 25.20 19.38 19.73
CA ILE A 24 24.19 18.88 20.66
C ILE A 24 24.81 17.78 21.52
N VAL A 25 24.99 18.05 22.80
CA VAL A 25 25.58 17.11 23.79
C VAL A 25 24.53 16.14 24.32
N ASN A 26 23.27 16.58 24.40
CA ASN A 26 22.15 15.75 24.84
C ASN A 26 20.82 16.37 24.36
N LYS A 27 19.79 15.57 24.15
CA LYS A 27 18.41 16.03 23.99
C LYS A 27 17.43 15.03 24.60
N TYR A 28 16.39 15.52 25.27
CA TYR A 28 15.27 14.68 25.70
C TYR A 28 13.94 15.42 25.53
N ASN A 29 12.90 14.68 25.17
CA ASN A 29 11.54 15.20 25.05
C ASN A 29 10.82 15.03 26.40
N LYS A 30 10.17 16.08 26.90
CA LYS A 30 9.35 16.03 28.12
C LYS A 30 8.01 15.32 27.88
N PHE A 31 7.60 15.13 26.62
CA PHE A 31 6.58 14.15 26.26
C PHE A 31 7.26 12.78 26.11
N ALA A 32 7.06 11.89 27.07
CA ALA A 32 7.43 10.50 26.93
C ALA A 32 6.38 9.81 26.03
N ASN A 33 6.58 9.87 24.71
CA ASN A 33 5.91 8.92 23.82
C ASN A 33 6.60 7.58 24.03
N VAL A 34 5.87 6.59 24.54
CA VAL A 34 6.40 5.23 24.71
C VAL A 34 5.56 4.31 23.84
N ALA A 35 6.21 3.40 23.12
CA ALA A 35 5.51 2.35 22.40
C ALA A 35 4.59 1.59 23.37
N ALA A 36 3.35 1.37 22.95
CA ALA A 36 2.33 0.68 23.70
C ALA A 36 1.66 -0.36 22.81
N ILE A 37 1.15 -1.43 23.42
CA ILE A 37 0.38 -2.43 22.70
C ILE A 37 -1.09 -2.23 23.04
N GLY A 38 -1.92 -2.17 22.01
CA GLY A 38 -3.36 -2.07 22.12
C GLY A 38 -4.08 -3.11 21.28
N SER A 39 -5.39 -2.97 21.20
CA SER A 39 -6.22 -3.83 20.37
C SER A 39 -7.41 -3.08 19.78
N GLY A 40 -8.04 -3.68 18.78
CA GLY A 40 -9.30 -3.21 18.22
C GLY A 40 -9.90 -4.29 17.33
N LYS A 41 -11.18 -4.11 16.97
CA LYS A 41 -11.82 -4.97 15.96
C LYS A 41 -11.74 -4.29 14.60
N GLY A 42 -11.31 -5.02 13.58
CA GLY A 42 -11.31 -4.59 12.20
C GLY A 42 -12.71 -4.50 11.60
N VAL A 43 -12.79 -4.06 10.34
CA VAL A 43 -14.02 -3.89 9.55
C VAL A 43 -14.81 -5.20 9.49
N LEU A 44 -14.12 -6.34 9.36
CA LEU A 44 -14.71 -7.68 9.31
C LEU A 44 -14.91 -8.33 10.70
N GLY A 45 -14.67 -7.57 11.77
CA GLY A 45 -14.96 -7.97 13.15
C GLY A 45 -13.87 -8.82 13.83
N ASP A 46 -12.78 -9.13 13.13
CA ASP A 46 -11.61 -9.80 13.68
C ASP A 46 -10.82 -8.89 14.61
N THR A 47 -10.22 -9.46 15.66
CA THR A 47 -9.49 -8.67 16.66
C THR A 47 -8.01 -8.61 16.32
N LYS A 48 -7.46 -7.39 16.28
CA LYS A 48 -6.08 -7.11 15.91
C LYS A 48 -5.30 -6.52 17.07
N THR A 49 -4.02 -6.90 17.16
CA THR A 49 -3.05 -6.29 18.07
C THR A 49 -2.43 -5.08 17.38
N LEU A 50 -2.44 -3.92 18.04
CA LEU A 50 -1.99 -2.66 17.48
C LEU A 50 -0.74 -2.14 18.20
N ASN A 51 0.21 -1.65 17.43
CA ASN A 51 1.32 -0.86 17.97
C ASN A 51 0.86 0.60 18.08
N LEU A 52 0.75 1.08 19.31
CA LEU A 52 0.31 2.44 19.62
C LEU A 52 1.49 3.24 20.18
N ASP A 53 1.30 4.54 20.33
CA ASP A 53 2.07 5.30 21.31
C ASP A 53 1.20 5.76 22.47
N LYS A 54 1.80 5.77 23.65
CA LYS A 54 1.19 6.29 24.88
C LYS A 54 1.72 7.68 25.14
N VAL A 55 0.81 8.62 25.37
CA VAL A 55 1.14 9.99 25.79
C VAL A 55 0.44 10.29 27.10
N THR A 56 1.22 10.63 28.12
CA THR A 56 0.70 11.10 29.41
C THR A 56 0.91 12.61 29.53
N THR A 57 -0.16 13.35 29.77
CA THR A 57 -0.15 14.79 30.02
C THR A 57 -0.82 15.11 31.36
N THR A 58 -0.80 16.37 31.78
CA THR A 58 -1.57 16.83 32.95
C THR A 58 -3.09 16.67 32.78
N LYS A 59 -3.57 16.51 31.54
CA LYS A 59 -4.98 16.30 31.21
C LYS A 59 -5.37 14.81 31.15
N GLY A 60 -4.42 13.89 31.35
CA GLY A 60 -4.66 12.45 31.30
C GLY A 60 -3.73 11.71 30.33
N THR A 61 -3.99 10.42 30.17
CA THR A 61 -3.26 9.51 29.28
C THR A 61 -4.09 9.26 28.02
N SER A 62 -3.45 9.29 26.86
CA SER A 62 -4.02 8.89 25.57
C SER A 62 -3.13 7.87 24.87
N TYR A 63 -3.75 6.93 24.16
CA TYR A 63 -3.11 5.97 23.27
C TYR A 63 -3.46 6.35 21.84
N ARG A 64 -2.48 6.55 20.97
CA ARG A 64 -2.72 7.03 19.60
C ARG A 64 -2.32 5.97 18.60
N LEU A 65 -3.01 5.93 17.46
CA LEU A 65 -2.63 5.12 16.30
C LEU A 65 -1.37 5.70 15.64
N ASN A 66 -0.25 5.56 16.35
CA ASN A 66 1.05 6.06 15.96
C ASN A 66 2.11 5.03 16.37
N ASP A 67 2.51 4.20 15.42
CA ASP A 67 3.49 3.15 15.61
C ASP A 67 4.91 3.72 15.43
N LEU A 68 5.74 3.52 16.45
CA LEU A 68 7.15 3.94 16.49
C LEU A 68 8.13 2.76 16.49
N THR A 69 7.63 1.54 16.34
CA THR A 69 8.40 0.28 16.48
C THR A 69 9.12 -0.14 15.21
N ARG A 70 8.77 0.47 14.07
CA ARG A 70 9.33 0.20 12.74
C ARG A 70 10.35 1.27 12.32
N GLY A 71 11.06 1.01 11.23
CA GLY A 71 12.01 1.97 10.62
C GLY A 71 11.36 3.19 9.97
N ALA A 72 10.03 3.18 9.86
CA ALA A 72 9.18 4.33 9.59
C ALA A 72 8.10 4.46 10.66
N VAL A 73 7.63 5.69 10.87
CA VAL A 73 6.45 5.94 11.69
C VAL A 73 5.20 5.60 10.88
N ILE A 74 4.29 4.81 11.44
CA ILE A 74 2.97 4.54 10.84
C ILE A 74 1.93 5.29 11.66
N SER A 75 1.17 6.19 11.04
CA SER A 75 0.18 7.02 11.73
C SER A 75 -1.17 6.96 11.03
N THR A 76 -2.24 6.73 11.81
CA THR A 76 -3.61 6.67 11.27
C THR A 76 -4.48 7.80 11.82
N TYR A 77 -5.11 8.51 10.91
CA TYR A 77 -5.90 9.70 11.15
C TYR A 77 -7.34 9.47 10.69
N THR A 78 -8.25 10.31 11.17
CA THR A 78 -9.61 10.42 10.65
C THR A 78 -9.80 11.76 9.94
N SER A 79 -10.41 11.73 8.76
CA SER A 79 -10.88 12.93 8.06
C SER A 79 -12.25 13.41 8.58
N ASN A 80 -12.85 12.67 9.54
CA ASN A 80 -14.13 12.97 10.17
C ASN A 80 -15.25 13.24 9.14
N TYR A 81 -15.34 12.39 8.12
CA TYR A 81 -16.29 12.47 7.01
C TYR A 81 -16.18 13.74 6.15
N GLY A 82 -15.05 14.46 6.26
CA GLY A 82 -14.65 15.56 5.39
C GLY A 82 -13.52 15.12 4.45
N THR A 83 -12.95 16.07 3.72
CA THR A 83 -11.88 15.83 2.74
C THR A 83 -10.52 16.39 3.17
N ARG A 84 -10.41 16.94 4.39
CA ARG A 84 -9.16 17.50 4.90
C ARG A 84 -8.22 16.39 5.38
N THR A 85 -7.08 16.26 4.73
CA THR A 85 -6.01 15.32 5.07
C THR A 85 -4.81 16.01 5.75
N PRO A 86 -4.05 15.32 6.62
CA PRO A 86 -4.35 13.98 7.13
C PRO A 86 -5.56 13.96 8.08
N GLY A 87 -6.03 15.11 8.55
CA GLY A 87 -7.13 15.19 9.52
C GLY A 87 -6.61 15.13 10.95
N THR A 88 -7.31 14.40 11.82
CA THR A 88 -6.98 14.30 13.26
C THR A 88 -6.40 12.92 13.56
N LEU A 89 -5.25 12.88 14.25
CA LEU A 89 -4.64 11.62 14.68
C LEU A 89 -5.59 10.89 15.63
N ILE A 90 -5.88 9.62 15.33
CA ILE A 90 -6.84 8.85 16.13
C ILE A 90 -6.22 8.51 17.48
N SER A 91 -6.99 8.71 18.54
CA SER A 91 -6.56 8.44 19.91
C SER A 91 -7.70 7.95 20.79
N SER A 92 -7.37 7.16 21.80
CA SER A 92 -8.28 6.61 22.82
C SER A 92 -7.72 6.87 24.21
N THR A 93 -8.59 6.96 25.22
CA THR A 93 -8.17 6.99 26.64
C THR A 93 -7.83 5.60 27.18
N THR A 94 -8.08 4.55 26.39
CA THR A 94 -7.76 3.15 26.71
C THR A 94 -6.85 2.56 25.63
N THR A 95 -6.28 1.39 25.89
CA THR A 95 -5.51 0.63 24.89
C THR A 95 -6.39 0.00 23.81
N THR A 96 -7.72 0.14 23.90
CA THR A 96 -8.66 -0.36 22.90
C THR A 96 -9.11 0.77 21.98
N ILE A 97 -9.01 0.53 20.67
CA ILE A 97 -9.45 1.41 19.60
C ILE A 97 -10.77 0.88 19.05
N ASN A 98 -11.83 1.69 19.18
CA ASN A 98 -13.19 1.35 18.76
C ASN A 98 -13.56 2.03 17.43
N ASP A 99 -12.72 1.81 16.41
CA ASP A 99 -12.88 2.36 15.06
C ASP A 99 -12.38 1.30 14.06
N PRO A 100 -13.28 0.51 13.47
CA PRO A 100 -12.89 -0.62 12.61
C PRO A 100 -12.03 -0.24 11.40
N ALA A 101 -12.37 0.84 10.72
CA ALA A 101 -11.61 1.30 9.56
C ALA A 101 -10.18 1.71 9.99
N ALA A 102 -10.08 2.45 11.09
CA ALA A 102 -8.78 2.89 11.60
C ALA A 102 -7.91 1.73 12.10
N VAL A 103 -8.51 0.72 12.74
CA VAL A 103 -7.84 -0.49 13.20
C VAL A 103 -7.18 -1.20 12.02
N ASP A 104 -7.91 -1.41 10.93
CA ASP A 104 -7.38 -2.11 9.76
C ASP A 104 -6.35 -1.29 9.00
N ALA A 105 -6.64 0.00 8.74
CA ALA A 105 -5.71 0.89 8.06
C ALA A 105 -4.36 0.98 8.80
N HIS A 106 -4.38 0.96 10.14
CA HIS A 106 -3.18 0.99 10.95
C HIS A 106 -2.43 -0.35 10.95
N TYR A 107 -3.17 -1.44 11.17
CA TYR A 107 -2.58 -2.77 11.27
C TYR A 107 -1.98 -3.21 9.93
N TYR A 108 -2.75 -3.12 8.85
CA TYR A 108 -2.32 -3.57 7.53
C TYR A 108 -1.21 -2.70 6.94
N ALA A 109 -1.17 -1.39 7.22
CA ALA A 109 0.01 -0.58 6.85
C ALA A 109 1.30 -1.12 7.48
N GLY A 110 1.21 -1.64 8.72
CA GLY A 110 2.31 -2.35 9.38
C GLY A 110 2.69 -3.64 8.68
N VAL A 111 1.70 -4.44 8.27
CA VAL A 111 1.91 -5.69 7.52
C VAL A 111 2.61 -5.42 6.18
N VAL A 112 2.16 -4.43 5.43
CA VAL A 112 2.75 -4.05 4.13
C VAL A 112 4.18 -3.53 4.32
N TYR A 113 4.43 -2.70 5.33
CA TYR A 113 5.78 -2.27 5.67
C TYR A 113 6.69 -3.48 5.94
N ASP A 114 6.22 -4.44 6.74
CA ASP A 114 7.00 -5.63 7.11
C ASP A 114 7.28 -6.52 5.89
N TYR A 115 6.32 -6.67 4.97
CA TYR A 115 6.51 -7.36 3.70
C TYR A 115 7.66 -6.74 2.89
N TYR A 116 7.59 -5.45 2.58
CA TYR A 116 8.62 -4.76 1.81
C TYR A 116 9.99 -4.83 2.49
N LYS A 117 10.01 -4.73 3.83
CA LYS A 117 11.24 -4.83 4.61
C LYS A 117 11.82 -6.25 4.59
N ALA A 118 11.00 -7.28 4.75
CA ALA A 118 11.44 -8.67 4.82
C ALA A 118 11.86 -9.21 3.45
N LYS A 119 11.11 -8.88 2.38
CA LYS A 119 11.34 -9.42 1.04
C LYS A 119 12.42 -8.68 0.25
N PHE A 120 12.55 -7.36 0.47
CA PHE A 120 13.39 -6.50 -0.37
C PHE A 120 14.35 -5.61 0.42
N ASN A 121 14.39 -5.74 1.75
CA ASN A 121 15.13 -4.85 2.65
C ASN A 121 14.75 -3.35 2.50
N ARG A 122 13.62 -3.05 1.87
CA ARG A 122 13.14 -1.68 1.64
C ARG A 122 12.63 -1.07 2.93
N ASN A 123 13.16 0.10 3.32
CA ASN A 123 12.65 0.82 4.48
C ASN A 123 11.54 1.81 4.06
N SER A 124 10.28 1.38 4.13
CA SER A 124 9.09 2.17 3.78
C SER A 124 8.98 2.60 2.31
N ILE A 125 7.99 3.45 2.02
CA ILE A 125 7.57 3.91 0.69
C ILE A 125 8.73 4.45 -0.15
N ASN A 126 9.64 5.24 0.42
CA ASN A 126 10.77 5.85 -0.30
C ASN A 126 12.11 5.12 -0.12
N GLY A 127 12.11 3.93 0.50
CA GLY A 127 13.33 3.20 0.86
C GLY A 127 14.18 3.82 1.98
N ALA A 128 13.77 4.97 2.52
CA ALA A 128 14.52 5.75 3.52
C ALA A 128 13.67 6.12 4.76
N GLY A 129 12.63 5.33 5.08
CA GLY A 129 11.86 5.47 6.31
C GLY A 129 10.80 6.58 6.26
N LEU A 130 10.27 6.94 5.08
CA LEU A 130 9.15 7.88 4.96
C LEU A 130 8.00 7.44 5.87
N ALA A 131 7.44 8.37 6.65
CA ALA A 131 6.30 8.08 7.50
C ALA A 131 5.09 7.66 6.65
N ILE A 132 4.48 6.53 7.00
CA ILE A 132 3.27 6.02 6.36
C ILE A 132 2.07 6.63 7.07
N LYS A 133 1.27 7.39 6.34
CA LYS A 133 0.10 8.07 6.88
C LYS A 133 -1.16 7.56 6.19
N SER A 134 -2.15 7.21 6.99
CA SER A 134 -3.46 6.74 6.53
C SER A 134 -4.54 7.66 7.06
N SER A 135 -5.47 8.11 6.21
CA SER A 135 -6.66 8.86 6.64
C SER A 135 -7.91 8.07 6.32
N VAL A 136 -8.58 7.56 7.35
CA VAL A 136 -9.89 6.89 7.22
C VAL A 136 -11.03 7.88 7.35
N HIS A 137 -12.27 7.43 7.11
CA HIS A 137 -13.47 8.27 7.10
C HIS A 137 -13.32 9.47 6.16
N TYR A 138 -12.71 9.25 4.99
CA TYR A 138 -12.55 10.27 3.97
C TYR A 138 -13.86 10.46 3.20
N SER A 139 -14.38 11.69 3.21
CA SER A 139 -15.68 12.05 2.62
C SER A 139 -16.84 11.24 3.20
N ARG A 140 -18.01 11.26 2.54
CA ARG A 140 -19.21 10.49 2.91
C ARG A 140 -19.59 9.56 1.78
N ASN A 141 -19.92 8.32 2.10
CA ASN A 141 -20.32 7.31 1.12
C ASN A 141 -19.31 7.18 -0.03
N TYR A 142 -18.03 7.34 0.28
CA TYR A 142 -16.97 7.38 -0.72
C TYR A 142 -16.50 5.96 -1.00
N VAL A 143 -16.82 5.46 -2.19
CA VAL A 143 -16.45 4.12 -2.67
C VAL A 143 -15.13 4.22 -3.43
N ASN A 144 -14.08 4.65 -2.72
CA ASN A 144 -12.72 4.61 -3.25
C ASN A 144 -11.66 4.74 -2.13
N ALA A 145 -10.45 4.31 -2.46
CA ALA A 145 -9.23 4.56 -1.71
C ALA A 145 -8.26 5.32 -2.63
N GLY A 146 -7.10 5.71 -2.12
CA GLY A 146 -6.12 6.38 -2.97
C GLY A 146 -4.84 6.80 -2.26
N TRP A 147 -3.72 6.66 -2.96
CA TRP A 147 -2.49 7.38 -2.67
C TRP A 147 -2.55 8.82 -3.20
N THR A 148 -2.33 9.78 -2.31
CA THR A 148 -2.44 11.22 -2.64
C THR A 148 -1.11 11.88 -3.04
N GLY A 149 -0.05 11.09 -3.23
CA GLY A 149 1.32 11.61 -3.39
C GLY A 149 2.09 11.78 -2.07
N THR A 150 1.39 11.78 -0.93
CA THR A 150 2.02 11.95 0.40
C THR A 150 1.45 11.06 1.50
N GLN A 151 0.27 10.48 1.29
CA GLN A 151 -0.45 9.63 2.24
C GLN A 151 -1.57 8.84 1.55
N MET A 152 -2.07 7.80 2.21
CA MET A 152 -3.25 7.07 1.77
C MET A 152 -4.53 7.69 2.35
N ILE A 153 -5.62 7.61 1.59
CA ILE A 153 -6.98 7.93 2.00
C ILE A 153 -7.89 6.72 1.79
N TYR A 154 -8.84 6.52 2.71
CA TYR A 154 -9.79 5.42 2.64
C TYR A 154 -11.20 5.96 2.91
N GLY A 155 -12.09 5.76 1.95
CA GLY A 155 -13.52 5.96 2.14
C GLY A 155 -14.16 4.85 2.96
N ASP A 156 -15.33 5.14 3.50
CA ASP A 156 -16.12 4.17 4.28
C ASP A 156 -17.01 3.28 3.40
N GLY A 157 -16.98 3.47 2.09
CA GLY A 157 -17.96 2.88 1.18
C GLY A 157 -19.36 3.46 1.38
N ASP A 158 -20.30 3.02 0.56
CA ASP A 158 -21.72 3.40 0.63
C ASP A 158 -22.60 2.31 1.27
N GLY A 159 -21.99 1.20 1.72
CA GLY A 159 -22.68 0.03 2.26
C GLY A 159 -23.40 -0.82 1.21
N VAL A 160 -23.21 -0.53 -0.08
CA VAL A 160 -23.79 -1.26 -1.22
C VAL A 160 -22.69 -1.79 -2.12
N ASN A 161 -21.85 -0.89 -2.64
CA ASN A 161 -20.73 -1.21 -3.53
C ASN A 161 -19.48 -1.57 -2.72
N SER A 162 -19.30 -1.00 -1.54
CA SER A 162 -18.27 -1.44 -0.60
C SER A 162 -18.64 -1.12 0.85
N VAL A 163 -17.99 -1.81 1.78
CA VAL A 163 -17.77 -1.32 3.16
C VAL A 163 -16.53 -0.42 3.21
N ALA A 164 -16.02 -0.12 4.41
CA ALA A 164 -14.82 0.69 4.58
C ALA A 164 -13.62 0.04 3.89
N LEU A 165 -12.98 0.77 2.97
CA LEU A 165 -12.02 0.18 2.03
C LEU A 165 -10.71 -0.24 2.69
N SER A 166 -10.41 0.28 3.88
CA SER A 166 -9.25 -0.16 4.65
C SER A 166 -9.35 -1.60 5.16
N GLY A 167 -10.53 -2.24 5.03
CA GLY A 167 -10.75 -3.63 5.45
C GLY A 167 -10.06 -4.68 4.57
N GLY A 168 -9.68 -4.35 3.33
CA GLY A 168 -8.95 -5.24 2.42
C GLY A 168 -7.44 -5.04 2.58
N LEU A 169 -6.69 -6.11 2.89
CA LEU A 169 -5.23 -6.03 3.03
C LEU A 169 -4.57 -5.70 1.69
N ASP A 170 -5.03 -6.35 0.64
CA ASP A 170 -4.64 -6.15 -0.75
C ASP A 170 -4.88 -4.69 -1.21
N VAL A 171 -5.98 -4.05 -0.78
CA VAL A 171 -6.25 -2.63 -1.04
C VAL A 171 -5.24 -1.75 -0.30
N ILE A 172 -4.96 -2.01 0.97
CA ILE A 172 -3.93 -1.26 1.71
C ILE A 172 -2.55 -1.41 1.05
N ALA A 173 -2.23 -2.63 0.60
CA ALA A 173 -0.99 -2.92 -0.12
C ALA A 173 -0.93 -2.16 -1.47
N HIS A 174 -1.99 -2.23 -2.27
CA HIS A 174 -2.15 -1.51 -3.53
C HIS A 174 -1.88 -0.01 -3.36
N GLU A 175 -2.52 0.65 -2.39
CA GLU A 175 -2.31 2.08 -2.16
C GLU A 175 -0.88 2.44 -1.73
N ILE A 176 -0.24 1.59 -0.90
CA ILE A 176 1.15 1.81 -0.51
C ILE A 176 2.09 1.56 -1.69
N THR A 177 1.76 0.61 -2.57
CA THR A 177 2.54 0.30 -3.77
C THR A 177 2.52 1.44 -4.79
N HIS A 178 1.42 2.18 -4.94
CA HIS A 178 1.45 3.45 -5.70
C HIS A 178 2.51 4.42 -5.16
N GLY A 179 2.61 4.53 -3.83
CA GLY A 179 3.67 5.30 -3.20
C GLY A 179 5.06 4.75 -3.53
N VAL A 180 5.24 3.42 -3.51
CA VAL A 180 6.53 2.81 -3.89
C VAL A 180 6.87 3.12 -5.34
N ASP A 181 5.93 2.97 -6.28
CA ASP A 181 6.13 3.30 -7.68
C ASP A 181 6.56 4.77 -7.87
N GLN A 182 5.89 5.72 -7.21
CA GLN A 182 6.25 7.14 -7.28
C GLN A 182 7.72 7.42 -6.90
N TYR A 183 8.29 6.68 -5.95
CA TYR A 183 9.69 6.86 -5.53
C TYR A 183 10.68 6.02 -6.33
N GLU A 184 10.21 5.24 -7.31
CA GLU A 184 11.01 4.32 -8.11
C GLU A 184 10.88 4.64 -9.60
N ALA A 185 9.88 4.07 -10.28
CA ALA A 185 9.69 4.26 -11.72
C ALA A 185 8.92 5.54 -12.06
N ASP A 186 8.11 6.06 -11.12
CA ASP A 186 7.23 7.21 -11.29
C ASP A 186 6.35 7.08 -12.54
N LEU A 187 5.72 5.90 -12.71
CA LEU A 187 4.91 5.59 -13.89
C LEU A 187 3.81 6.63 -14.05
N VAL A 188 3.83 7.36 -15.18
CA VAL A 188 2.83 8.38 -15.48
C VAL A 188 1.45 7.74 -15.44
N TYR A 189 0.57 8.28 -14.61
CA TYR A 189 -0.77 7.76 -14.36
C TYR A 189 -1.75 8.10 -15.51
N GLN A 190 -1.41 7.61 -16.70
CA GLN A 190 -2.18 7.80 -17.93
C GLN A 190 -1.90 6.69 -18.94
N ASN A 191 -2.91 6.26 -19.69
CA ASN A 191 -2.81 5.26 -20.76
C ASN A 191 -2.09 3.98 -20.28
N GLN A 192 -1.18 3.42 -21.07
CA GLN A 192 -0.47 2.17 -20.72
C GLN A 192 0.45 2.30 -19.50
N SER A 193 1.12 3.43 -19.29
CA SER A 193 1.97 3.59 -18.09
C SER A 193 1.11 3.65 -16.83
N GLY A 194 -0.07 4.28 -16.89
CA GLY A 194 -1.01 4.29 -15.78
C GLY A 194 -1.64 2.91 -15.54
N ALA A 195 -1.98 2.19 -16.60
CA ALA A 195 -2.46 0.81 -16.47
C ALA A 195 -1.39 -0.14 -15.90
N LEU A 196 -0.11 0.12 -16.17
CA LEU A 196 0.99 -0.57 -15.49
C LEU A 196 1.10 -0.16 -14.02
N ASN A 197 0.93 1.12 -13.70
CA ASN A 197 0.92 1.61 -12.33
C ASN A 197 -0.14 0.86 -11.48
N GLU A 198 -1.36 0.76 -12.01
CA GLU A 198 -2.44 -0.05 -11.43
C GLU A 198 -2.07 -1.52 -11.30
N SER A 199 -1.57 -2.13 -12.37
CA SER A 199 -1.25 -3.56 -12.38
C SER A 199 -0.09 -3.94 -11.46
N MET A 200 0.90 -3.07 -11.31
CA MET A 200 1.98 -3.26 -10.34
C MET A 200 1.43 -3.22 -8.91
N SER A 201 0.49 -2.31 -8.63
CA SER A 201 -0.17 -2.19 -7.32
C SER A 201 -1.05 -3.39 -7.01
N ASP A 202 -1.80 -3.91 -7.98
CA ASP A 202 -2.54 -5.18 -7.86
C ASP A 202 -1.59 -6.38 -7.63
N ALA A 203 -0.50 -6.49 -8.40
CA ALA A 203 0.46 -7.58 -8.27
C ALA A 203 1.09 -7.61 -6.85
N PHE A 204 1.50 -6.47 -6.32
CA PHE A 204 2.01 -6.41 -4.95
C PHE A 204 0.91 -6.57 -3.89
N GLY A 205 -0.34 -6.19 -4.20
CA GLY A 205 -1.51 -6.50 -3.38
C GLY A 205 -1.61 -7.99 -3.09
N VAL A 206 -1.66 -8.81 -4.14
CA VAL A 206 -1.75 -10.28 -4.00
C VAL A 206 -0.48 -10.90 -3.43
N PHE A 207 0.72 -10.35 -3.72
CA PHE A 207 1.96 -10.85 -3.10
C PHE A 207 2.02 -10.58 -1.59
N VAL A 208 1.52 -9.43 -1.13
CA VAL A 208 1.39 -9.12 0.30
C VAL A 208 0.37 -10.05 0.95
N GLU A 209 -0.75 -10.31 0.29
CA GLU A 209 -1.74 -11.24 0.83
C GLU A 209 -1.20 -12.66 0.93
N TYR A 210 -0.48 -13.14 -0.09
CA TYR A 210 0.25 -14.41 -0.02
C TYR A 210 1.21 -14.46 1.17
N TYR A 211 1.95 -13.37 1.40
CA TYR A 211 2.89 -13.27 2.52
C TYR A 211 2.22 -13.31 3.90
N ALA A 212 1.14 -12.56 4.08
CA ALA A 212 0.54 -12.34 5.39
C ALA A 212 -0.59 -13.33 5.72
N GLN A 213 -1.30 -13.82 4.70
CA GLN A 213 -2.53 -14.59 4.82
C GLN A 213 -2.59 -15.75 3.81
N ASN A 214 -1.47 -16.46 3.56
CA ASN A 214 -1.37 -17.54 2.56
C ASN A 214 -2.55 -18.54 2.51
N SER A 215 -3.16 -18.87 3.65
CA SER A 215 -4.32 -19.77 3.71
C SER A 215 -5.60 -19.21 3.06
N LYS A 216 -5.66 -17.90 2.85
CA LYS A 216 -6.75 -17.16 2.20
C LYS A 216 -6.35 -16.59 0.84
N PHE A 217 -5.08 -16.71 0.46
CA PHE A 217 -4.57 -16.16 -0.79
C PHE A 217 -5.44 -16.57 -1.98
N ASP A 218 -5.88 -15.57 -2.72
CA ASP A 218 -6.51 -15.74 -4.01
C ASP A 218 -5.97 -14.71 -5.03
N TRP A 219 -6.64 -14.61 -6.18
CA TRP A 219 -6.25 -13.71 -7.28
C TRP A 219 -7.24 -12.55 -7.44
N LEU A 220 -8.09 -12.33 -6.44
CA LEU A 220 -9.07 -11.28 -6.43
C LEU A 220 -8.46 -10.01 -5.83
N MET A 221 -9.08 -8.89 -6.14
CA MET A 221 -8.79 -7.62 -5.49
C MET A 221 -10.07 -7.07 -4.85
N GLY A 222 -10.01 -6.76 -3.56
CA GLY A 222 -11.05 -6.13 -2.77
C GLY A 222 -12.22 -7.04 -2.39
N GLU A 223 -12.14 -8.35 -2.60
CA GLU A 223 -13.16 -9.34 -2.27
C GLU A 223 -13.60 -9.30 -0.79
N ASP A 224 -12.69 -8.96 0.13
CA ASP A 224 -13.00 -8.78 1.55
C ASP A 224 -13.96 -7.60 1.85
N ILE A 225 -14.03 -6.59 0.97
CA ILE A 225 -14.75 -5.32 1.21
C ILE A 225 -15.79 -4.95 0.15
N TRP A 226 -15.74 -5.59 -1.01
CA TRP A 226 -16.58 -5.29 -2.15
C TRP A 226 -17.97 -5.88 -1.95
N THR A 227 -19.00 -5.14 -2.35
CA THR A 227 -20.37 -5.64 -2.49
C THR A 227 -20.83 -6.56 -1.35
N PRO A 228 -20.92 -6.10 -0.08
CA PRO A 228 -21.08 -6.95 1.11
C PRO A 228 -22.35 -7.83 1.16
N LYS A 229 -23.24 -7.71 0.18
CA LYS A 229 -24.46 -8.53 0.01
C LYS A 229 -24.36 -9.55 -1.13
N VAL A 230 -23.29 -9.51 -1.90
CA VAL A 230 -22.96 -10.45 -2.96
C VAL A 230 -21.80 -11.29 -2.45
N ALA A 231 -21.91 -12.61 -2.58
CA ALA A 231 -20.88 -13.53 -2.08
C ALA A 231 -19.96 -13.94 -3.23
N ASN A 232 -18.66 -14.01 -2.95
CA ASN A 232 -17.62 -14.50 -3.87
C ASN A 232 -17.47 -13.65 -5.15
N ASP A 233 -17.73 -12.35 -5.06
CA ASP A 233 -17.31 -11.37 -6.06
C ASP A 233 -16.21 -10.45 -5.50
N ALA A 234 -15.66 -9.61 -6.37
CA ALA A 234 -14.53 -8.75 -6.10
C ALA A 234 -14.55 -7.54 -7.05
N LEU A 235 -13.67 -6.57 -6.81
CA LEU A 235 -13.49 -5.44 -7.72
C LEU A 235 -12.80 -5.86 -9.01
N ARG A 236 -11.74 -6.69 -8.91
CA ARG A 236 -10.99 -7.24 -10.04
C ARG A 236 -10.62 -8.70 -9.78
N ASP A 237 -10.31 -9.42 -10.86
CA ASP A 237 -9.75 -10.77 -10.83
C ASP A 237 -8.49 -10.76 -11.70
N ILE A 238 -7.32 -10.86 -11.07
CA ILE A 238 -6.02 -10.86 -11.76
C ILE A 238 -5.88 -12.12 -12.64
N SER A 239 -6.50 -13.23 -12.24
CA SER A 239 -6.46 -14.48 -12.99
C SER A 239 -7.43 -14.50 -14.17
N ASP A 240 -8.58 -13.86 -14.08
CA ASP A 240 -9.54 -13.70 -15.17
C ASP A 240 -10.16 -12.28 -15.20
N PRO A 241 -9.44 -11.28 -15.73
CA PRO A 241 -9.94 -9.90 -15.78
C PRO A 241 -11.29 -9.75 -16.48
N THR A 242 -11.59 -10.64 -17.43
CA THR A 242 -12.84 -10.58 -18.21
C THR A 242 -14.08 -10.86 -17.37
N LYS A 243 -13.92 -11.51 -16.21
CA LYS A 243 -15.00 -11.79 -15.25
C LYS A 243 -15.70 -10.51 -14.77
N TYR A 244 -14.96 -9.41 -14.65
CA TYR A 244 -15.49 -8.11 -14.25
C TYR A 244 -15.42 -7.04 -15.35
N GLY A 245 -15.22 -7.48 -16.61
CA GLY A 245 -15.31 -6.63 -17.79
C GLY A 245 -14.01 -6.01 -18.27
N ASP A 246 -12.89 -6.28 -17.61
CA ASP A 246 -11.57 -5.77 -18.00
C ASP A 246 -10.94 -6.62 -19.12
N PRO A 247 -10.22 -6.01 -20.09
CA PRO A 247 -9.50 -6.74 -21.11
C PRO A 247 -8.36 -7.59 -20.51
N ALA A 248 -8.28 -8.86 -20.91
CA ALA A 248 -7.16 -9.76 -20.59
C ALA A 248 -6.15 -9.92 -21.76
N HIS A 249 -6.36 -9.20 -22.88
CA HIS A 249 -5.52 -9.30 -24.08
C HIS A 249 -5.51 -7.97 -24.87
N MET A 250 -4.37 -7.62 -25.49
CA MET A 250 -4.17 -6.37 -26.24
C MET A 250 -5.16 -6.11 -27.38
N ASN A 251 -5.68 -7.17 -28.01
CA ASN A 251 -6.76 -7.06 -29.01
C ASN A 251 -8.02 -6.35 -28.47
N ASN A 252 -8.23 -6.40 -27.15
CA ASN A 252 -9.38 -5.80 -26.48
C ASN A 252 -8.99 -4.50 -25.74
N TYR A 253 -7.80 -3.95 -26.01
CA TYR A 253 -7.36 -2.70 -25.40
C TYR A 253 -8.39 -1.58 -25.62
N VAL A 254 -8.80 -0.94 -24.53
CA VAL A 254 -9.84 0.09 -24.55
C VAL A 254 -9.18 1.45 -24.77
N ASN A 255 -9.37 2.01 -25.97
CA ASN A 255 -8.95 3.38 -26.27
C ASN A 255 -10.03 4.37 -25.76
N THR A 256 -9.75 5.04 -24.65
CA THR A 256 -10.67 5.98 -24.02
C THR A 256 -9.93 7.22 -23.49
N THR A 257 -10.67 8.25 -23.11
CA THR A 257 -10.15 9.42 -22.35
C THR A 257 -10.65 9.44 -20.91
N GLN A 258 -11.63 8.59 -20.58
CA GLN A 258 -12.09 8.39 -19.21
C GLN A 258 -11.02 7.63 -18.42
N ASP A 259 -11.07 7.75 -17.09
CA ASP A 259 -10.17 6.99 -16.21
C ASP A 259 -8.69 7.11 -16.63
N ASN A 260 -8.27 8.34 -16.94
CA ASN A 260 -6.92 8.65 -17.40
C ASN A 260 -6.45 7.81 -18.62
N GLY A 261 -7.37 7.41 -19.50
CA GLY A 261 -7.05 6.49 -20.60
C GLY A 261 -7.31 5.02 -20.26
N GLY A 262 -8.25 4.76 -19.34
CA GLY A 262 -8.65 3.43 -18.90
C GLY A 262 -7.53 2.74 -18.12
N VAL A 263 -6.94 3.40 -17.12
CA VAL A 263 -5.84 2.83 -16.34
C VAL A 263 -6.30 1.62 -15.52
N HIS A 264 -7.47 1.70 -14.87
CA HIS A 264 -8.04 0.58 -14.12
C HIS A 264 -8.59 -0.50 -15.05
N THR A 265 -9.15 -0.11 -16.20
CA THR A 265 -9.66 -1.08 -17.18
C THR A 265 -8.53 -1.85 -17.86
N ASN A 266 -7.55 -1.14 -18.42
CA ASN A 266 -6.50 -1.77 -19.21
C ASN A 266 -5.41 -2.45 -18.35
N SER A 267 -5.43 -2.30 -17.02
CA SER A 267 -4.55 -3.03 -16.10
C SER A 267 -4.82 -4.54 -16.13
N GLY A 268 -6.01 -4.97 -16.55
CA GLY A 268 -6.35 -6.38 -16.76
C GLY A 268 -5.35 -7.12 -17.67
N ILE A 269 -4.77 -6.46 -18.67
CA ILE A 269 -3.83 -7.07 -19.61
C ILE A 269 -2.51 -7.46 -18.90
N PRO A 270 -1.79 -6.53 -18.25
CA PRO A 270 -0.62 -6.89 -17.45
C PRO A 270 -0.96 -7.70 -16.19
N ASN A 271 -2.15 -7.57 -15.59
CA ASN A 271 -2.61 -8.43 -14.49
C ASN A 271 -2.69 -9.89 -14.91
N LYS A 272 -3.29 -10.18 -16.09
CA LYS A 272 -3.32 -11.54 -16.63
C LYS A 272 -1.90 -12.07 -16.88
N ALA A 273 -0.99 -11.24 -17.36
CA ALA A 273 0.42 -11.63 -17.51
C ALA A 273 1.08 -11.93 -16.14
N CYS A 274 0.81 -11.14 -15.10
CA CYS A 274 1.26 -11.39 -13.73
C CYS A 274 0.79 -12.75 -13.22
N TYR A 275 -0.49 -13.06 -13.36
CA TYR A 275 -1.05 -14.36 -13.00
C TYR A 275 -0.32 -15.50 -13.72
N LEU A 276 -0.12 -15.38 -15.04
CA LEU A 276 0.53 -16.42 -15.85
C LEU A 276 2.00 -16.63 -15.49
N ILE A 277 2.75 -15.55 -15.23
CA ILE A 277 4.14 -15.61 -14.75
C ILE A 277 4.17 -16.35 -13.43
N THR A 278 3.41 -15.86 -12.46
CA THR A 278 3.42 -16.35 -11.08
C THR A 278 2.93 -17.79 -10.99
N SER A 279 1.92 -18.17 -11.74
CA SER A 279 1.45 -19.56 -11.81
C SER A 279 2.50 -20.53 -12.36
N ASN A 280 3.44 -20.04 -13.19
CA ASN A 280 4.49 -20.86 -13.76
C ASN A 280 5.72 -20.98 -12.83
N ILE A 281 6.08 -19.89 -12.14
CA ILE A 281 7.35 -19.82 -11.40
C ILE A 281 7.22 -19.70 -9.88
N GLY A 282 5.99 -19.55 -9.37
CA GLY A 282 5.68 -19.31 -7.95
C GLY A 282 5.79 -17.83 -7.55
N VAL A 283 5.09 -17.49 -6.45
CA VAL A 283 5.04 -16.12 -5.91
C VAL A 283 6.42 -15.63 -5.49
N GLU A 284 7.22 -16.48 -4.85
CA GLU A 284 8.53 -16.10 -4.31
C GLU A 284 9.53 -15.65 -5.39
N LYS A 285 9.40 -16.16 -6.62
CA LYS A 285 10.22 -15.70 -7.74
C LYS A 285 9.60 -14.52 -8.47
N ALA A 286 8.28 -14.55 -8.67
CA ALA A 286 7.55 -13.47 -9.32
C ALA A 286 7.73 -12.14 -8.57
N GLU A 287 7.59 -12.12 -7.24
CA GLU A 287 7.73 -10.89 -6.45
C GLU A 287 9.12 -10.25 -6.59
N GLN A 288 10.18 -11.07 -6.71
CA GLN A 288 11.56 -10.58 -6.89
C GLN A 288 11.76 -9.99 -8.29
N ILE A 289 11.18 -10.61 -9.32
CA ILE A 289 11.22 -10.12 -10.70
C ILE A 289 10.46 -8.80 -10.82
N TYR A 290 9.24 -8.73 -10.29
CA TYR A 290 8.41 -7.53 -10.32
C TYR A 290 9.07 -6.37 -9.57
N TYR A 291 9.59 -6.62 -8.37
CA TYR A 291 10.28 -5.58 -7.59
C TYR A 291 11.55 -5.08 -8.28
N ARG A 292 12.38 -5.98 -8.81
CA ARG A 292 13.58 -5.58 -9.54
C ARG A 292 13.22 -4.81 -10.82
N ALA A 293 12.18 -5.23 -11.55
CA ALA A 293 11.75 -4.53 -12.75
C ALA A 293 11.31 -3.10 -12.45
N LEU A 294 10.48 -2.93 -11.42
CA LEU A 294 9.98 -1.63 -10.97
C LEU A 294 11.12 -0.69 -10.56
N THR A 295 12.08 -1.20 -9.76
CA THR A 295 13.11 -0.35 -9.14
C THR A 295 14.36 -0.13 -9.98
N GLN A 296 14.62 -0.98 -10.98
CA GLN A 296 15.89 -0.92 -11.75
C GLN A 296 15.72 -0.58 -13.23
N TYR A 297 14.55 -0.84 -13.84
CA TYR A 297 14.41 -0.74 -15.30
C TYR A 297 13.19 0.05 -15.76
N MET A 298 12.09 0.04 -15.01
CA MET A 298 10.92 0.82 -15.37
C MET A 298 11.21 2.32 -15.22
N THR A 299 10.53 3.12 -16.02
CA THR A 299 10.63 4.59 -16.05
C THR A 299 9.23 5.16 -16.23
N ALA A 300 9.10 6.47 -16.02
CA ALA A 300 7.82 7.16 -16.07
C ALA A 300 6.99 6.88 -17.34
N SER A 301 7.64 6.67 -18.49
CA SER A 301 7.00 6.41 -19.78
C SER A 301 6.96 4.93 -20.20
N THR A 302 7.26 3.99 -19.29
CA THR A 302 7.24 2.57 -19.60
C THR A 302 5.84 2.14 -20.02
N ASN A 303 5.73 1.55 -21.22
CA ASN A 303 4.51 0.99 -21.78
C ASN A 303 4.54 -0.55 -21.66
N PHE A 304 3.50 -1.26 -22.13
CA PHE A 304 3.40 -2.70 -21.92
C PHE A 304 4.54 -3.51 -22.57
N SER A 305 4.97 -3.15 -23.78
CA SER A 305 6.10 -3.82 -24.46
C SER A 305 7.42 -3.57 -23.73
N ALA A 306 7.64 -2.34 -23.25
CA ALA A 306 8.79 -2.02 -22.40
C ALA A 306 8.74 -2.75 -21.05
N ALA A 307 7.57 -2.91 -20.43
CA ALA A 307 7.40 -3.67 -19.19
C ALA A 307 7.77 -5.15 -19.36
N ARG A 308 7.40 -5.77 -20.48
CA ARG A 308 7.86 -7.12 -20.85
C ARG A 308 9.39 -7.19 -20.84
N ALA A 309 10.07 -6.22 -21.45
CA ALA A 309 11.53 -6.17 -21.50
C ALA A 309 12.15 -5.96 -20.12
N CYS A 310 11.60 -5.05 -19.31
CA CYS A 310 12.03 -4.80 -17.93
C CYS A 310 11.94 -6.06 -17.06
N LEU A 311 10.81 -6.79 -17.12
CA LEU A 311 10.60 -8.02 -16.37
C LEU A 311 11.51 -9.16 -16.85
N ALA A 312 11.74 -9.27 -18.17
CA ALA A 312 12.65 -10.28 -18.72
C ALA A 312 14.11 -9.99 -18.34
N GLN A 313 14.51 -8.72 -18.30
CA GLN A 313 15.83 -8.33 -17.82
C GLN A 313 15.98 -8.61 -16.32
N ALA A 314 14.96 -8.30 -15.52
CA ALA A 314 14.95 -8.63 -14.09
C ALA A 314 15.08 -10.14 -13.84
N ALA A 315 14.33 -10.97 -14.59
CA ALA A 315 14.45 -12.42 -14.53
C ALA A 315 15.83 -12.91 -14.97
N THR A 316 16.41 -12.29 -16.02
CA THR A 316 17.76 -12.62 -16.49
C THR A 316 18.82 -12.33 -15.43
N ASP A 317 18.74 -11.18 -14.76
CA ASP A 317 19.69 -10.80 -13.71
C ASP A 317 19.59 -11.71 -12.48
N LEU A 318 18.39 -12.17 -12.14
CA LEU A 318 18.14 -12.99 -10.94
C LEU A 318 18.39 -14.49 -11.18
N TYR A 319 18.09 -15.00 -12.38
CA TYR A 319 18.04 -16.43 -12.65
C TYR A 319 18.86 -16.87 -13.89
N GLY A 320 19.46 -15.92 -14.61
CA GLY A 320 20.28 -16.17 -15.79
C GLY A 320 19.50 -16.14 -17.11
N ALA A 321 20.22 -15.85 -18.19
CA ALA A 321 19.66 -15.85 -19.54
C ALA A 321 19.24 -17.27 -19.96
N GLY A 322 18.04 -17.40 -20.54
CA GLY A 322 17.48 -18.70 -20.97
C GLY A 322 16.87 -19.53 -19.83
N SER A 323 16.73 -18.96 -18.64
CA SER A 323 16.05 -19.59 -17.50
C SER A 323 14.55 -19.80 -17.74
N ALA A 324 13.94 -20.66 -16.92
CA ALA A 324 12.50 -20.89 -16.95
C ALA A 324 11.72 -19.59 -16.63
N GLU A 325 12.28 -18.73 -15.79
CA GLU A 325 11.72 -17.46 -15.37
C GLU A 325 11.66 -16.44 -16.51
N VAL A 326 12.75 -16.31 -17.29
CA VAL A 326 12.77 -15.47 -18.50
C VAL A 326 11.75 -15.99 -19.51
N THR A 327 11.68 -17.32 -19.67
CA THR A 327 10.72 -17.98 -20.57
C THR A 327 9.28 -17.72 -20.13
N ALA A 328 8.99 -17.81 -18.82
CA ALA A 328 7.67 -17.55 -18.26
C ALA A 328 7.22 -16.11 -18.52
N VAL A 329 8.10 -15.12 -18.33
CA VAL A 329 7.81 -13.70 -18.66
C VAL A 329 7.46 -13.56 -20.14
N HIS A 330 8.28 -14.07 -21.04
CA HIS A 330 8.01 -13.95 -22.47
C HIS A 330 6.72 -14.65 -22.91
N ASN A 331 6.46 -15.85 -22.40
CA ASN A 331 5.26 -16.61 -22.74
C ASN A 331 3.99 -15.92 -22.22
N ALA A 332 4.01 -15.40 -20.99
CA ALA A 332 2.88 -14.70 -20.40
C ALA A 332 2.52 -13.42 -21.18
N PHE A 333 3.49 -12.56 -21.47
CA PHE A 333 3.26 -11.33 -22.24
C PHE A 333 2.81 -11.62 -23.68
N SER A 334 3.40 -12.63 -24.32
CA SER A 334 2.96 -13.06 -25.67
C SER A 334 1.52 -13.59 -25.64
N SER A 335 1.12 -14.29 -24.58
CA SER A 335 -0.24 -14.83 -24.42
C SER A 335 -1.30 -13.75 -24.22
N VAL A 336 -0.93 -12.56 -23.74
CA VAL A 336 -1.83 -11.39 -23.64
C VAL A 336 -1.66 -10.42 -24.82
N GLY A 337 -0.91 -10.81 -25.86
CA GLY A 337 -0.76 -10.04 -27.09
C GLY A 337 0.19 -8.86 -27.00
N VAL A 338 1.08 -8.83 -26.00
CA VAL A 338 2.11 -7.81 -25.84
C VAL A 338 3.43 -8.36 -26.35
N ASN A 339 3.92 -7.79 -27.46
CA ASN A 339 5.16 -8.21 -28.09
C ASN A 339 6.35 -7.31 -27.80
#